data_AF-F2TUJ8-F1
#
_entry.id   AF-F2TUJ8-F1
#
_cell.length_a   1.000
_cell.length_b   1.000
_cell.length_c   1.000
_cell.angle_alpha   90.00
_cell.angle_beta   90.00
_cell.angle_gamma   90.00
#
_symmetry.space_group_name_H-M   'P 1'
#
loop_
_entity.id
_entity.type
_entity.pdbx_description
1 polymer ?
#
loop_
_entity_poly.entity_id
_entity_poly.type
_entity_poly.pdbx_seq_one_letter_code
_entity_poly.pdbx_strand_id
1 'polypeptide(L)'
;MVAFFDCIPPDLRDWLLRQPVFFVASAPSTGAHINLSPKGLPAASLAVLSPTRVAYLDATGSGNESISHLRENGRMTLMFCSFNASPRILRLFCTGSVIEWNEPPFHPMLAQMQLADKYVESARAVMVLDVFKVQTSCGYGVPRLALTTDPTTNAPKPYLQDRETMGHWASNKIAKNELHAYQVKMNSDSLDGLPGLRAAMRERAAGNLLRTMWVDVRIWGCRNRRVIEMVGVMLMSVLMTVAVMREGFLSV
;
A
#
# COMPACT_ATOMS: atom_id res chain seq x y z
N MET A 1 1.52 1.24 -17.85
CA MET A 1 2.02 2.52 -17.31
C MET A 1 1.45 2.67 -15.89
N VAL A 2 2.05 3.48 -15.01
CA VAL A 2 1.42 3.79 -13.72
C VAL A 2 0.28 4.78 -13.98
N ALA A 3 -0.91 4.51 -13.45
CA ALA A 3 -2.03 5.45 -13.49
C ALA A 3 -2.66 5.56 -12.09
N PHE A 4 -3.20 6.74 -11.80
CA PHE A 4 -3.84 7.05 -10.51
C PHE A 4 -5.28 7.51 -10.74
N PHE A 5 -6.15 7.17 -9.81
CA PHE A 5 -7.55 7.55 -9.81
C PHE A 5 -7.99 7.90 -8.39
N ASP A 6 -8.96 8.81 -8.27
CA ASP A 6 -9.51 9.22 -6.97
C ASP A 6 -10.55 8.22 -6.43
N CYS A 7 -11.12 7.41 -7.33
CA CYS A 7 -12.08 6.35 -7.01
C CYS A 7 -11.83 5.12 -7.89
N ILE A 8 -12.50 4.01 -7.59
CA ILE A 8 -12.45 2.74 -8.33
C ILE A 8 -13.30 2.87 -9.59
N PRO A 9 -12.68 2.91 -10.80
CA PRO A 9 -13.42 2.88 -12.06
C PRO A 9 -14.16 1.54 -12.25
N PRO A 10 -15.29 1.51 -12.98
CA PRO A 10 -16.07 0.29 -13.19
C PRO A 10 -15.26 -0.88 -13.78
N ASP A 11 -14.36 -0.62 -14.74
CA ASP A 11 -13.53 -1.65 -15.34
C ASP A 11 -12.54 -2.27 -14.33
N LEU A 12 -12.01 -1.45 -13.41
CA LEU A 12 -11.12 -1.92 -12.36
C LEU A 12 -11.86 -2.66 -11.26
N ARG A 13 -13.12 -2.28 -10.95
CA ARG A 13 -14.01 -3.02 -10.05
C ARG A 13 -14.23 -4.44 -10.55
N ASP A 14 -14.61 -4.60 -11.81
CA ASP A 14 -14.89 -5.92 -12.37
C ASP A 14 -13.60 -6.73 -12.56
N TRP A 15 -12.47 -6.04 -12.78
CA TRP A 15 -11.16 -6.69 -12.86
C TRP A 15 -10.66 -7.20 -11.49
N LEU A 16 -10.78 -6.41 -10.42
CA LEU A 16 -10.26 -6.79 -9.10
C LEU A 16 -11.04 -7.95 -8.47
N LEU A 17 -12.36 -8.01 -8.68
CA LEU A 17 -13.21 -9.09 -8.18
C LEU A 17 -12.96 -10.43 -8.87
N ARG A 18 -12.35 -10.41 -10.07
CA ARG A 18 -11.95 -11.62 -10.81
C ARG A 18 -10.59 -12.19 -10.41
N GLN A 19 -9.83 -11.51 -9.57
CA GLN A 19 -8.53 -12.05 -9.15
C GLN A 19 -8.74 -13.22 -8.17
N PRO A 20 -7.89 -14.27 -8.22
CA PRO A 20 -8.04 -15.42 -7.32
C PRO A 20 -7.56 -15.11 -5.88
N VAL A 21 -6.70 -14.11 -5.72
CA VAL A 21 -6.09 -13.69 -4.46
C VAL A 21 -5.91 -12.18 -4.46
N PHE A 22 -6.01 -11.58 -3.28
CA PHE A 22 -5.62 -10.21 -2.99
C PHE A 22 -4.75 -10.17 -1.74
N PHE A 23 -4.06 -9.07 -1.53
CA PHE A 23 -3.14 -8.89 -0.42
C PHE A 23 -3.59 -7.68 0.40
N VAL A 24 -3.55 -7.82 1.71
CA VAL A 24 -3.78 -6.71 2.64
C VAL A 24 -2.47 -6.37 3.33
N ALA A 25 -2.11 -5.10 3.32
CA ALA A 25 -0.95 -4.58 4.02
C ALA A 25 -1.40 -3.53 5.04
N SER A 26 -0.87 -3.62 6.25
CA SER A 26 -1.12 -2.67 7.32
C SER A 26 0.12 -2.54 8.20
N ALA A 27 0.29 -1.40 8.86
CA ALA A 27 1.42 -1.15 9.74
C ALA A 27 0.97 -0.34 10.95
N PRO A 28 1.53 -0.60 12.13
CA PRO A 28 1.19 0.18 13.29
C PRO A 28 1.82 1.58 13.19
N SER A 29 1.33 2.54 13.96
CA SER A 29 1.99 3.85 14.11
C SER A 29 3.27 3.68 14.90
N THR A 30 3.25 2.78 15.88
CA THR A 30 4.41 2.40 16.68
C THR A 30 4.61 0.89 16.68
N GLY A 31 5.81 0.42 16.34
CA GLY A 31 6.12 -1.01 16.27
C GLY A 31 7.09 -1.32 15.14
N ALA A 32 7.73 -2.49 15.21
CA ALA A 32 8.71 -2.93 14.21
C ALA A 32 8.09 -3.79 13.10
N HIS A 33 6.95 -4.43 13.36
CA HIS A 33 6.35 -5.38 12.44
C HIS A 33 5.39 -4.69 11.47
N ILE A 34 5.59 -4.94 10.17
CA ILE A 34 4.66 -4.56 9.11
C ILE A 34 3.91 -5.83 8.72
N ASN A 35 2.58 -5.77 8.69
CA ASN A 35 1.76 -6.91 8.32
C ASN A 35 1.48 -6.94 6.82
N LEU A 36 1.57 -8.13 6.23
CA LEU A 36 1.18 -8.42 4.86
C LEU A 36 0.54 -9.80 4.83
N SER A 37 -0.72 -9.89 4.41
CA SER A 37 -1.46 -11.14 4.40
C SER A 37 -2.14 -11.38 3.04
N PRO A 38 -1.93 -12.55 2.39
CA PRO A 38 -2.75 -12.94 1.26
C PRO A 38 -4.16 -13.34 1.74
N LYS A 39 -5.16 -13.01 0.94
CA LYS A 39 -6.56 -13.31 1.15
C LYS A 39 -7.13 -13.93 -0.13
N GLY A 40 -7.79 -15.07 -0.01
CA GLY A 40 -8.37 -15.81 -1.13
C GLY A 40 -9.84 -15.48 -1.34
N LEU A 41 -10.40 -16.03 -2.42
CA LEU A 41 -11.82 -15.97 -2.74
C LEU A 41 -12.41 -14.54 -2.71
N PRO A 42 -11.87 -13.55 -3.47
CA PRO A 42 -12.39 -12.17 -3.41
C PRO A 42 -13.89 -12.08 -3.72
N ALA A 43 -14.37 -12.83 -4.70
CA ALA A 43 -15.81 -12.87 -5.03
C ALA A 43 -16.71 -13.42 -3.90
N ALA A 44 -16.14 -14.04 -2.87
CA ALA A 44 -16.86 -14.56 -1.71
C ALA A 44 -16.49 -13.86 -0.39
N SER A 45 -15.51 -12.96 -0.39
CA SER A 45 -15.01 -12.31 0.84
C SER A 45 -14.83 -10.79 0.70
N LEU A 46 -14.91 -10.21 -0.49
CA LEU A 46 -14.71 -8.79 -0.76
C LEU A 46 -15.91 -8.24 -1.55
N ALA A 47 -16.41 -7.08 -1.13
CA ALA A 47 -17.44 -6.34 -1.82
C ALA A 47 -16.98 -4.89 -2.10
N VAL A 48 -17.33 -4.37 -3.27
CA VAL A 48 -17.20 -2.95 -3.59
C VAL A 48 -18.54 -2.29 -3.36
N LEU A 49 -18.67 -1.57 -2.24
CA LEU A 49 -19.92 -0.96 -1.78
C LEU A 49 -20.22 0.35 -2.53
N SER A 50 -19.18 1.09 -2.90
CA SER A 50 -19.25 2.28 -3.74
C SER A 50 -17.92 2.50 -4.48
N PRO A 51 -17.80 3.46 -5.42
CA PRO A 51 -16.53 3.76 -6.07
C PRO A 51 -15.40 4.12 -5.09
N THR A 52 -15.71 4.54 -3.86
CA THR A 52 -14.72 4.93 -2.84
C THR A 52 -14.83 4.09 -1.57
N ARG A 53 -15.60 3.00 -1.56
CA ARG A 53 -15.78 2.18 -0.36
C ARG A 53 -15.81 0.70 -0.71
N VAL A 54 -14.98 -0.06 -0.01
CA VAL A 54 -14.91 -1.52 -0.10
C VAL A 54 -15.03 -2.12 1.29
N ALA A 55 -15.48 -3.36 1.36
CA ALA A 55 -15.50 -4.12 2.59
C ALA A 55 -14.99 -5.53 2.32
N TYR A 56 -14.23 -6.11 3.27
CA TYR A 56 -13.90 -7.52 3.20
C TYR A 56 -14.15 -8.24 4.52
N LEU A 57 -14.55 -9.50 4.40
CA LEU A 57 -14.83 -10.39 5.51
C LEU A 57 -13.53 -10.98 6.05
N ASP A 58 -13.23 -10.72 7.31
CA ASP A 58 -12.09 -11.32 7.99
C ASP A 58 -12.56 -12.59 8.73
N ALA A 59 -12.18 -13.73 8.18
CA ALA A 59 -12.35 -15.03 8.81
C ALA A 59 -11.28 -15.26 9.89
N THR A 60 -11.63 -16.09 10.87
CA THR A 60 -10.76 -16.47 11.99
C THR A 60 -9.49 -17.13 11.47
N GLY A 61 -8.36 -16.60 11.94
CA GLY A 61 -7.02 -17.09 11.66
C GLY A 61 -6.11 -16.88 12.87
N SER A 62 -4.82 -17.22 12.73
CA SER A 62 -3.86 -17.22 13.85
C SER A 62 -3.43 -15.83 14.33
N GLY A 63 -3.55 -14.79 13.49
CA GLY A 63 -3.14 -13.42 13.81
C GLY A 63 -4.29 -12.41 13.72
N ASN A 64 -4.05 -11.18 14.18
CA ASN A 64 -5.04 -10.08 14.18
C ASN A 64 -4.42 -8.70 13.85
N GLU A 65 -3.22 -8.67 13.28
CA GLU A 65 -2.43 -7.45 13.05
C GLU A 65 -3.21 -6.43 12.23
N SER A 66 -3.92 -6.86 11.19
CA SER A 66 -4.78 -5.97 10.40
C SER A 66 -5.91 -5.33 11.21
N ILE A 67 -6.52 -6.05 12.16
CA ILE A 67 -7.54 -5.49 13.06
C ILE A 67 -6.87 -4.46 13.97
N SER A 68 -5.76 -4.82 14.61
CA SER A 68 -5.03 -3.97 15.54
C SER A 68 -4.55 -2.66 14.89
N HIS A 69 -3.96 -2.73 13.70
CA HIS A 69 -3.48 -1.55 12.98
C HIS A 69 -4.62 -0.63 12.51
N LEU A 70 -5.75 -1.21 12.06
CA LEU A 70 -6.93 -0.43 11.71
C LEU A 70 -7.51 0.29 12.93
N ARG A 71 -7.59 -0.39 14.09
CA ARG A 71 -8.04 0.26 15.33
C ARG A 71 -7.10 1.37 15.79
N GLU A 72 -5.79 1.19 15.64
CA GLU A 72 -4.80 2.18 16.06
C GLU A 72 -4.75 3.41 15.14
N ASN A 73 -4.66 3.20 13.83
CA ASN A 73 -4.39 4.28 12.88
C ASN A 73 -5.22 4.24 11.60
N GLY A 74 -6.07 3.23 11.42
CA GLY A 74 -7.00 3.13 10.30
C GLY A 74 -6.36 2.84 8.94
N ARG A 75 -5.03 2.78 8.79
CA ARG A 75 -4.38 2.68 7.47
C ARG A 75 -4.32 1.24 6.98
N MET A 76 -4.73 1.04 5.74
CA MET A 76 -4.59 -0.24 5.05
C MET A 76 -4.41 -0.04 3.55
N THR A 77 -3.69 -0.96 2.91
CA THR A 77 -3.64 -1.05 1.44
C THR A 77 -4.12 -2.43 1.01
N LEU A 78 -5.04 -2.47 0.05
CA LEU A 78 -5.41 -3.69 -0.66
C LEU A 78 -4.64 -3.72 -1.98
N MET A 79 -4.08 -4.87 -2.33
CA MET A 79 -3.36 -5.06 -3.58
C MET A 79 -3.85 -6.30 -4.31
N PHE A 80 -4.01 -6.17 -5.62
CA PHE A 80 -4.43 -7.23 -6.54
C PHE A 80 -3.40 -7.33 -7.67
N CYS A 81 -3.05 -8.53 -8.10
CA CYS A 81 -2.20 -8.76 -9.28
C CYS A 81 -2.80 -9.78 -10.24
N SER A 82 -2.46 -9.62 -11.51
CA SER A 82 -2.79 -10.61 -12.52
C SER A 82 -1.76 -11.73 -12.59
N PHE A 83 -2.25 -12.96 -12.48
CA PHE A 83 -1.51 -14.18 -12.84
C PHE A 83 -1.82 -14.65 -14.27
N ASN A 84 -2.60 -13.88 -15.04
CA ASN A 84 -3.00 -14.20 -16.41
C ASN A 84 -2.02 -13.60 -17.43
N ALA A 85 -2.32 -13.76 -18.73
CA ALA A 85 -1.49 -13.24 -19.82
C ALA A 85 -1.19 -11.73 -19.70
N SER A 86 -2.19 -10.89 -19.40
CA SER A 86 -1.99 -9.44 -19.25
C SER A 86 -1.48 -9.10 -17.85
N PRO A 87 -0.26 -8.54 -17.70
CA PRO A 87 0.26 -8.16 -16.40
C PRO A 87 -0.45 -6.88 -15.91
N ARG A 88 -0.81 -6.87 -14.63
CA ARG A 88 -1.38 -5.69 -13.95
C ARG A 88 -1.24 -5.86 -12.44
N ILE A 89 -0.96 -4.75 -11.77
CA ILE A 89 -1.12 -4.61 -10.32
C ILE A 89 -2.11 -3.46 -10.07
N LEU A 90 -3.03 -3.65 -9.15
CA LEU A 90 -3.93 -2.62 -8.63
C LEU A 90 -3.68 -2.47 -7.13
N ARG A 91 -3.62 -1.23 -6.64
CA ARG A 91 -3.61 -0.90 -5.21
C ARG A 91 -4.78 0.01 -4.91
N LEU A 92 -5.47 -0.29 -3.82
CA LEU A 92 -6.43 0.58 -3.16
C LEU A 92 -5.77 1.07 -1.88
N PHE A 93 -5.52 2.37 -1.78
CA PHE A 93 -5.04 3.01 -0.56
C PHE A 93 -6.24 3.46 0.24
N CYS A 94 -6.32 2.96 1.47
CA CYS A 94 -7.53 3.07 2.28
C CYS A 94 -7.24 3.57 3.68
N THR A 95 -8.24 4.23 4.25
CA THR A 95 -8.47 4.28 5.70
C THR A 95 -9.68 3.40 6.04
N GLY A 96 -9.87 2.98 7.28
CA GLY A 96 -11.04 2.18 7.60
C GLY A 96 -11.21 1.83 9.06
N SER A 97 -12.21 1.01 9.31
CA SER A 97 -12.63 0.54 10.63
C SER A 97 -12.98 -0.94 10.62
N VAL A 98 -13.17 -1.49 11.81
CA VAL A 98 -13.51 -2.89 12.04
C VAL A 98 -14.91 -2.94 12.62
N ILE A 99 -15.74 -3.86 12.12
CA ILE A 99 -17.04 -4.23 12.70
C ILE A 99 -16.94 -5.69 13.10
N GLU A 100 -16.99 -5.99 14.40
CA GLU A 100 -16.91 -7.36 14.89
C GLU A 100 -18.25 -8.10 14.81
N TRP A 101 -18.19 -9.43 14.82
CA TRP A 101 -19.35 -10.32 14.66
C TRP A 101 -20.49 -10.08 15.66
N ASN A 102 -20.16 -9.57 16.86
CA ASN A 102 -21.11 -9.30 17.94
C ASN A 102 -21.64 -7.86 17.93
N GLU A 103 -21.22 -7.02 16.98
CA GLU A 103 -21.68 -5.64 16.90
C GLU A 103 -22.98 -5.52 16.09
N PRO A 104 -23.92 -4.64 16.47
CA PRO A 104 -25.17 -4.44 15.74
C PRO A 104 -25.04 -4.21 14.21
N PRO A 105 -24.01 -3.49 13.70
CA PRO A 105 -23.84 -3.27 12.27
C PRO A 105 -23.37 -4.48 11.46
N PHE A 106 -22.96 -5.59 12.09
CA PHE A 106 -22.32 -6.72 11.41
C PHE A 106 -23.23 -7.38 10.35
N HIS A 107 -24.41 -7.85 10.76
CA HIS A 107 -25.35 -8.49 9.83
C HIS A 107 -25.88 -7.53 8.74
N PRO A 108 -26.25 -6.26 9.04
CA PRO A 108 -26.56 -5.28 8.01
C PRO A 108 -25.44 -5.09 6.99
N MET A 109 -24.18 -5.07 7.44
CA MET A 109 -23.03 -4.95 6.55
C MET A 109 -22.87 -6.19 5.66
N LEU A 110 -23.03 -7.41 6.20
CA LEU A 110 -23.02 -8.64 5.40
C LEU A 110 -24.10 -8.65 4.32
N ALA A 111 -25.29 -8.13 4.62
CA ALA A 111 -26.37 -7.98 3.64
C ALA A 111 -25.98 -7.00 2.52
N GLN A 112 -25.37 -5.84 2.85
CA GLN A 112 -24.86 -4.90 1.85
C GLN A 112 -23.76 -5.52 0.96
N MET A 113 -22.93 -6.39 1.54
CA MET A 113 -21.92 -7.15 0.81
C MET A 113 -22.49 -8.30 -0.04
N GLN A 114 -23.80 -8.58 0.05
CA GLN A 114 -24.46 -9.74 -0.58
C GLN A 114 -23.86 -11.08 -0.12
N LEU A 115 -23.47 -11.14 1.16
CA LEU A 115 -22.87 -12.31 1.82
C LEU A 115 -23.73 -12.87 2.96
N ALA A 116 -24.95 -12.35 3.18
CA ALA A 116 -25.84 -12.81 4.25
C ALA A 116 -26.11 -14.33 4.19
N ASP A 117 -26.40 -14.85 3.00
CA ASP A 117 -26.68 -16.29 2.80
C ASP A 117 -25.41 -17.13 2.62
N LYS A 118 -24.26 -16.48 2.46
CA LYS A 118 -22.93 -17.12 2.31
C LYS A 118 -22.17 -17.04 3.63
N TYR A 119 -22.87 -17.27 4.74
CA TYR A 119 -22.31 -17.11 6.07
C TYR A 119 -21.04 -17.98 6.20
N VAL A 120 -19.90 -17.30 6.30
CA VAL A 120 -18.64 -17.97 6.60
C VAL A 120 -18.65 -18.19 8.11
N GLU A 121 -18.85 -19.42 8.56
CA GLU A 121 -18.95 -19.77 9.99
C GLU A 121 -17.76 -19.23 10.82
N SER A 122 -16.61 -19.06 10.19
CA SER A 122 -15.40 -18.53 10.83
C SER A 122 -15.27 -17.00 10.76
N ALA A 123 -16.21 -16.25 10.18
CA ALA A 123 -16.15 -14.79 10.12
C ALA A 123 -16.14 -14.17 11.52
N ARG A 124 -15.09 -13.40 11.82
CA ARG A 124 -14.96 -12.69 13.10
C ARG A 124 -15.17 -11.19 13.01
N ALA A 125 -14.94 -10.61 11.83
CA ALA A 125 -15.12 -9.19 11.60
C ALA A 125 -15.33 -8.85 10.12
N VAL A 126 -15.91 -7.69 9.86
CA VAL A 126 -15.88 -7.02 8.55
C VAL A 126 -14.94 -5.82 8.64
N MET A 127 -14.01 -5.74 7.70
CA MET A 127 -13.13 -4.59 7.52
C MET A 127 -13.78 -3.65 6.52
N VAL A 128 -14.21 -2.47 6.98
CA VAL A 128 -14.85 -1.45 6.12
C VAL A 128 -13.81 -0.39 5.80
N LEU A 129 -13.57 -0.18 4.50
CA LEU A 129 -12.44 0.60 4.02
C LEU A 129 -12.90 1.68 3.06
N ASP A 130 -12.54 2.92 3.37
CA ASP A 130 -12.71 4.10 2.55
C ASP A 130 -11.45 4.30 1.69
N VAL A 131 -11.63 4.16 0.37
CA VAL A 131 -10.58 4.29 -0.65
C VAL A 131 -10.42 5.76 -1.00
N PHE A 132 -9.25 6.32 -0.69
CA PHE A 132 -8.92 7.71 -1.04
C PHE A 132 -8.03 7.81 -2.28
N LYS A 133 -7.43 6.70 -2.72
CA LYS A 133 -6.59 6.67 -3.94
C LYS A 133 -6.49 5.27 -4.51
N VAL A 134 -6.55 5.18 -5.83
CA VAL A 134 -6.35 3.96 -6.59
C VAL A 134 -5.10 4.11 -7.45
N GLN A 135 -4.29 3.07 -7.51
CA GLN A 135 -3.10 3.04 -8.36
C GLN A 135 -3.06 1.75 -9.18
N THR A 136 -2.79 1.88 -10.48
CA THR A 136 -2.43 0.74 -11.33
C THR A 136 -0.95 0.77 -11.66
N SER A 137 -0.32 -0.40 -11.82
CA SER A 137 1.02 -0.52 -12.36
C SER A 137 1.20 -1.78 -13.22
N CYS A 138 2.29 -1.81 -14.00
CA CYS A 138 2.45 -2.75 -15.12
C CYS A 138 2.58 -4.22 -14.72
N GLY A 139 3.09 -4.56 -13.54
CA GLY A 139 3.28 -5.96 -13.12
C GLY A 139 4.21 -6.80 -14.01
N TYR A 140 5.12 -6.20 -14.78
CA TYR A 140 5.93 -6.90 -15.78
C TYR A 140 6.87 -7.98 -15.23
N GLY A 141 7.20 -7.92 -13.94
CA GLY A 141 7.99 -8.96 -13.25
C GLY A 141 7.14 -9.91 -12.40
N VAL A 142 5.82 -9.76 -12.34
CA VAL A 142 4.96 -10.69 -11.59
C VAL A 142 4.75 -11.94 -12.44
N PRO A 143 5.08 -13.16 -11.97
CA PRO A 143 4.90 -14.38 -12.75
C PRO A 143 3.45 -14.60 -13.19
N ARG A 144 3.26 -15.34 -14.27
CA ARG A 144 1.95 -15.84 -14.68
C ARG A 144 1.80 -17.31 -14.30
N LEU A 145 0.57 -17.76 -14.08
CA LEU A 145 0.30 -19.18 -13.93
C LEU A 145 0.38 -19.84 -15.31
N ALA A 146 1.12 -20.94 -15.39
CA ALA A 146 1.26 -21.74 -16.60
C ALA A 146 1.19 -23.23 -16.27
N LEU A 147 1.00 -24.06 -17.28
CA LEU A 147 1.07 -25.51 -17.17
C LEU A 147 2.37 -25.98 -17.82
N THR A 148 3.09 -26.86 -17.14
CA THR A 148 4.19 -27.65 -17.68
C THR A 148 3.83 -29.13 -17.62
N THR A 149 4.61 -29.99 -18.27
CA THR A 149 4.43 -31.44 -18.20
C THR A 149 5.36 -32.01 -17.14
N ASP A 150 4.83 -32.83 -16.24
CA ASP A 150 5.64 -33.54 -15.27
C ASP A 150 6.49 -34.62 -15.99
N PRO A 151 7.83 -34.60 -15.83
CA PRO A 151 8.72 -35.47 -16.60
C PRO A 151 8.59 -36.95 -16.23
N THR A 152 8.00 -37.28 -15.08
CA THR A 152 7.83 -38.65 -14.60
C THR A 152 6.45 -39.19 -14.96
N THR A 153 5.41 -38.36 -14.82
CA THR A 153 4.02 -38.80 -14.94
C THR A 153 3.35 -38.40 -16.26
N ASN A 154 3.99 -37.54 -17.06
CA ASN A 154 3.42 -36.90 -18.26
C ASN A 154 2.11 -36.13 -18.00
N ALA A 155 1.79 -35.84 -16.74
CA ALA A 155 0.58 -35.10 -16.37
C ALA A 155 0.82 -33.57 -16.40
N PRO A 156 -0.22 -32.75 -16.63
CA PRO A 156 -0.12 -31.30 -16.49
C PRO A 156 0.18 -30.90 -15.03
N LYS A 157 1.21 -30.07 -14.85
CA LYS A 157 1.65 -29.53 -13.56
C LYS A 157 1.63 -28.01 -13.59
N PRO A 158 0.86 -27.34 -12.70
CA PRO A 158 0.86 -25.89 -12.63
C PRO A 158 2.19 -25.36 -12.07
N TYR A 159 2.66 -24.24 -12.62
CA TYR A 159 3.84 -23.53 -12.12
C TYR A 159 3.74 -22.03 -12.39
N LEU A 160 4.58 -21.26 -11.70
CA LEU A 160 4.73 -19.82 -11.94
C LEU A 160 5.81 -19.62 -13.02
N GLN A 161 5.40 -19.11 -14.17
CA GLN A 161 6.29 -18.79 -15.29
C GLN A 161 6.67 -17.31 -15.26
N ASP A 162 7.97 -17.04 -15.31
CA ASP A 162 8.48 -15.67 -15.44
C ASP A 162 8.08 -15.02 -16.76
N ARG A 163 8.00 -13.69 -16.72
CA ARG A 163 7.68 -12.87 -17.90
C ARG A 163 8.96 -12.24 -18.44
N GLU A 164 9.15 -12.32 -19.75
CA GLU A 164 10.24 -11.61 -20.43
C GLU A 164 9.97 -10.10 -20.58
N THR A 165 8.75 -9.64 -20.27
CA THR A 165 8.29 -8.27 -20.52
C THR A 165 9.15 -7.22 -19.81
N MET A 166 9.67 -7.51 -18.62
CA MET A 166 10.52 -6.59 -17.87
C MET A 166 11.87 -6.37 -18.56
N GLY A 167 12.49 -7.44 -19.05
CA GLY A 167 13.75 -7.38 -19.80
C GLY A 167 13.59 -6.59 -21.10
N HIS A 168 12.54 -6.91 -21.88
CA HIS A 168 12.23 -6.17 -23.10
C HIS A 168 11.97 -4.67 -22.86
N TRP A 169 11.23 -4.32 -21.80
CA TRP A 169 10.99 -2.93 -21.44
C TRP A 169 12.30 -2.19 -21.08
N ALA A 170 13.18 -2.84 -20.31
CA ALA A 170 14.47 -2.26 -19.92
C ALA A 170 15.38 -2.06 -21.15
N SER A 171 15.52 -3.07 -22.00
CA SER A 171 16.30 -2.99 -23.24
C SER A 171 15.80 -1.86 -24.15
N ASN A 172 14.48 -1.72 -24.29
CA ASN A 172 13.89 -0.64 -25.07
C ASN A 172 14.17 0.75 -24.48
N LYS A 173 14.21 0.89 -23.15
CA LYS A 173 14.53 2.17 -22.49
C LYS A 173 16.02 2.52 -22.59
N ILE A 174 16.90 1.52 -22.51
CA ILE A 174 18.34 1.69 -22.70
C ILE A 174 18.63 2.10 -24.15
N ALA A 175 18.04 1.39 -25.13
CA ALA A 175 18.23 1.70 -26.54
C ALA A 175 17.81 3.13 -26.92
N LYS A 176 16.81 3.70 -26.22
CA LYS A 176 16.36 5.08 -26.40
C LYS A 176 17.10 6.11 -25.54
N ASN A 177 18.05 5.68 -24.72
CA ASN A 177 18.72 6.51 -23.71
C ASN A 177 17.74 7.23 -22.75
N GLU A 178 16.59 6.59 -22.46
CA GLU A 178 15.51 7.17 -21.65
C GLU A 178 15.49 6.62 -20.22
N LEU A 179 16.35 5.64 -19.89
CA LEU A 179 16.26 4.92 -18.62
C LEU A 179 16.52 5.84 -17.41
N HIS A 180 17.59 6.63 -17.43
CA HIS A 180 17.92 7.53 -16.33
C HIS A 180 16.92 8.67 -16.21
N ALA A 181 16.50 9.27 -17.34
CA ALA A 181 15.43 10.25 -17.36
C ALA A 181 14.13 9.70 -16.76
N TYR A 182 13.80 8.43 -17.02
CA TYR A 182 12.67 7.75 -16.40
C TYR A 182 12.86 7.56 -14.88
N GLN A 183 14.06 7.18 -14.42
CA GLN A 183 14.36 7.08 -12.99
C GLN A 183 14.25 8.43 -12.27
N VAL A 184 14.76 9.51 -12.87
CA VAL A 184 14.59 10.89 -12.37
C VAL A 184 13.12 11.23 -12.24
N LYS A 185 12.33 10.95 -13.28
CA LYS A 185 10.90 11.26 -13.28
C LYS A 185 10.09 10.45 -12.27
N MET A 186 10.39 9.15 -12.13
CA MET A 186 9.50 8.20 -11.45
C MET A 186 10.03 7.69 -10.10
N ASN A 187 11.30 7.92 -9.77
CA ASN A 187 11.95 7.31 -8.60
C ASN A 187 12.66 8.32 -7.68
N SER A 188 12.58 9.63 -7.93
CA SER A 188 13.15 10.62 -7.00
C SER A 188 12.41 10.69 -5.66
N ASP A 189 11.10 10.45 -5.65
CA ASP A 189 10.24 10.65 -4.49
C ASP A 189 9.22 9.51 -4.36
N SER A 190 8.85 9.16 -3.13
CA SER A 190 7.71 8.27 -2.87
C SER A 190 6.39 9.01 -3.09
N LEU A 191 5.27 8.26 -3.05
CA LEU A 191 3.93 8.86 -3.12
C LEU A 191 3.65 9.82 -1.95
N ASP A 192 4.31 9.62 -0.82
CA ASP A 192 4.20 10.45 0.39
C ASP A 192 5.32 11.51 0.46
N GLY A 193 6.07 11.73 -0.63
CA GLY A 193 7.13 12.73 -0.69
C GLY A 193 8.38 12.36 0.12
N LEU A 194 8.60 11.07 0.41
CA LEU A 194 9.84 10.60 1.02
C LEU A 194 10.96 10.52 -0.03
N PRO A 195 12.23 10.76 0.35
CA PRO A 195 13.36 10.65 -0.58
C PRO A 195 13.48 9.24 -1.15
N GLY A 196 13.54 9.14 -2.49
CA GLY A 196 13.65 7.89 -3.23
C GLY A 196 15.08 7.53 -3.63
N LEU A 197 15.27 7.20 -4.90
CA LEU A 197 16.56 6.81 -5.46
C LEU A 197 17.54 7.98 -5.41
N ARG A 198 18.61 7.83 -4.63
CA ARG A 198 19.65 8.86 -4.45
C ARG A 198 20.26 9.33 -5.78
N ALA A 199 20.57 8.41 -6.69
CA ALA A 199 21.12 8.74 -8.00
C ALA A 199 20.17 9.65 -8.79
N ALA A 200 18.90 9.28 -8.89
CA ALA A 200 17.86 10.08 -9.55
C ALA A 200 17.69 11.47 -8.93
N MET A 201 17.70 11.58 -7.58
CA MET A 201 17.62 12.88 -6.91
C MET A 201 18.84 13.76 -7.19
N ARG A 202 20.05 13.19 -7.25
CA ARG A 202 21.28 13.93 -7.56
C ARG A 202 21.33 14.35 -9.04
N GLU A 203 20.88 13.50 -9.94
CA GLU A 203 20.76 13.84 -11.36
C GLU A 203 19.76 14.97 -11.58
N ARG A 204 18.62 14.96 -10.84
CA ARG A 204 17.66 16.08 -10.79
C ARG A 204 18.27 17.39 -10.29
N ALA A 205 19.34 17.33 -9.47
CA ALA A 205 20.05 18.51 -9.01
C ALA A 205 20.92 19.17 -10.10
N ALA A 206 21.10 18.51 -11.26
CA ALA A 206 21.75 19.05 -12.45
C ALA A 206 23.13 19.70 -12.17
N GLY A 207 23.95 19.06 -11.32
CA GLY A 207 25.29 19.53 -10.99
C GLY A 207 25.35 20.67 -9.97
N ASN A 208 24.22 21.15 -9.45
CA ASN A 208 24.22 22.14 -8.37
C ASN A 208 24.70 21.48 -7.06
N LEU A 209 25.87 21.92 -6.57
CA LEU A 209 26.53 21.34 -5.40
C LEU A 209 25.64 21.42 -4.14
N LEU A 210 25.01 22.58 -3.89
CA LEU A 210 24.12 22.75 -2.74
C LEU A 210 22.96 21.77 -2.80
N ARG A 211 22.26 21.70 -3.94
CA ARG A 211 21.13 20.77 -4.13
C ARG A 211 21.56 19.30 -4.00
N THR A 212 22.78 18.98 -4.42
CA THR A 212 23.34 17.63 -4.29
C THR A 212 23.60 17.26 -2.82
N MET A 213 24.19 18.18 -2.05
CA MET A 213 24.36 18.00 -0.59
C MET A 213 23.02 17.90 0.14
N TRP A 214 22.02 18.68 -0.29
CA TRP A 214 20.66 18.62 0.26
C TRP A 214 20.00 17.24 0.13
N VAL A 215 20.38 16.42 -0.84
CA VAL A 215 19.86 15.05 -0.97
C VAL A 215 20.20 14.22 0.27
N ASP A 216 21.45 14.26 0.71
CA ASP A 216 21.89 13.47 1.85
C ASP A 216 21.34 14.01 3.17
N VAL A 217 21.22 15.34 3.29
CA VAL A 217 20.53 15.99 4.42
C VAL A 217 19.06 15.56 4.48
N ARG A 218 18.37 15.51 3.33
CA ARG A 218 16.96 15.09 3.26
C ARG A 218 16.79 13.63 3.65
N ILE A 219 17.66 12.73 3.18
CA ILE A 219 17.62 11.30 3.55
C ILE A 219 17.88 11.15 5.06
N TRP A 220 18.89 11.83 5.60
CA TRP A 220 19.21 11.81 7.02
C TRP A 220 18.06 12.37 7.86
N GLY A 221 17.49 13.50 7.46
CA GLY A 221 16.37 14.14 8.14
C GLY A 221 15.12 13.25 8.13
N CYS A 222 14.84 12.58 7.01
CA CYS A 222 13.73 11.63 6.92
C CYS A 222 13.92 10.45 7.88
N ARG A 223 15.13 9.89 7.98
CA ARG A 223 15.44 8.77 8.89
C ARG A 223 15.30 9.18 10.36
N ASN A 224 15.73 10.38 10.71
CA ASN A 224 15.73 10.88 12.08
C ASN A 224 14.51 11.74 12.42
N ARG A 225 13.49 11.77 11.54
CA ARG A 225 12.35 12.68 11.64
C ARG A 225 11.68 12.68 13.02
N ARG A 226 11.39 11.50 13.57
CA ARG A 226 10.76 11.37 14.89
C ARG A 226 11.62 11.96 16.02
N VAL A 227 12.93 11.74 15.97
CA VAL A 227 13.87 12.29 16.96
C VAL A 227 13.95 13.80 16.83
N ILE A 228 14.02 14.32 15.61
CA ILE A 228 14.05 15.76 15.33
C ILE A 228 12.76 16.42 15.82
N GLU A 229 11.59 15.84 15.53
CA GLU A 229 10.29 16.34 15.99
C GLU A 229 10.21 16.35 17.51
N MET A 230 10.61 15.26 18.19
CA MET A 230 10.63 15.18 19.65
C MET A 230 11.55 16.23 20.28
N VAL A 231 12.80 16.34 19.81
CA VAL A 231 13.75 17.34 20.32
C VAL A 231 13.24 18.76 20.05
N GLY A 232 12.64 19.01 18.89
CA GLY A 232 12.05 20.30 18.55
C GLY A 232 10.92 20.70 19.49
N VAL A 233 9.99 19.78 19.79
CA VAL A 233 8.90 20.02 20.73
C VAL A 233 9.44 20.28 22.14
N MET A 234 10.43 19.50 22.61
CA MET A 234 11.06 19.72 23.92
C MET A 234 11.72 21.10 24.01
N LEU A 235 12.52 21.49 23.01
CA LEU A 235 13.19 22.79 22.99
C LEU A 235 12.19 23.95 22.98
N MET A 236 11.13 23.86 22.16
CA MET A 236 10.08 24.87 22.12
C MET A 236 9.36 24.99 23.48
N SER A 237 9.07 23.87 24.13
CA SER A 237 8.47 23.86 25.47
C SER A 237 9.37 24.53 26.51
N VAL A 238 10.68 24.26 26.48
CA VAL A 238 11.65 24.89 27.39
C VAL A 238 11.73 26.39 27.13
N LEU A 239 11.86 26.81 25.88
CA LEU A 239 11.94 28.23 25.52
C LEU A 239 10.67 29.00 25.92
N MET A 240 9.49 28.41 25.69
CA MET A 240 8.21 29.00 26.10
C MET A 240 8.13 29.14 27.63
N THR A 241 8.56 28.12 28.37
CA THR A 241 8.59 28.15 29.83
C THR A 241 9.51 29.26 30.36
N VAL A 242 10.72 29.39 29.78
CA VAL A 242 11.68 30.45 30.14
C VAL A 242 11.11 31.84 29.83
N ALA A 243 10.45 32.01 28.67
CA ALA A 243 9.83 33.28 28.30
C ALA A 243 8.72 33.68 29.29
N VAL A 244 7.81 32.75 29.63
CA VAL A 244 6.71 33.00 30.58
C VAL A 244 7.26 33.32 31.97
N MET A 245 8.27 32.59 32.45
CA MET A 245 8.90 32.89 33.74
C MET A 245 9.54 34.28 33.73
N ARG A 246 10.25 34.65 32.65
CA ARG A 246 10.89 35.96 32.54
C ARG A 246 9.87 37.11 32.56
N GLU A 247 8.74 36.97 31.88
CA GLU A 247 7.67 37.98 31.93
C GLU A 247 6.99 38.04 33.30
N GLY A 248 6.75 36.90 33.94
CA GLY A 248 6.22 36.83 35.30
C GLY A 248 7.13 37.48 36.35
N PHE A 249 8.46 37.36 36.19
CA PHE A 249 9.45 38.02 37.06
C PHE A 249 9.60 39.53 36.82
N LEU A 250 9.28 40.03 35.61
CA LEU A 250 9.31 41.47 35.30
C LEU A 250 7.99 42.18 35.66
N SER A 251 6.98 41.42 36.08
CA SER A 251 5.65 41.91 36.48
C SER A 251 5.49 42.12 38.00
N VAL A 252 6.54 41.88 38.79
CA VAL A 252 6.62 42.04 40.25
C VAL A 252 7.65 43.11 40.58
#